data_AF-A0A7V4L952-F1
#
_entry.id   AF-A0A7V4L952-F1
#
_cell.length_a   1.000
_cell.length_b   1.000
_cell.length_c   1.000
_cell.angle_alpha   90.00
_cell.angle_beta   90.00
_cell.angle_gamma   90.00
#
_symmetry.space_group_name_H-M   'P 1'
#
loop_
_entity.id
_entity.type
_entity.pdbx_description
1 polymer ?
#
loop_
_entity_poly.entity_id
_entity_poly.type
_entity_poly.pdbx_seq_one_letter_code
_entity_poly.pdbx_strand_id
1 'polypeptide(L)'
;YGFQRACQLATAKELLALSDAARLFGDHKEAVTPLHILRRRFASTTDASAAAFRLGLVAFERKHAYAEAARWFEIYMREQPSGPLMGDAFGRLMQARALSGDVDRAREHAQQYLHRFPEGPYALEARGILSW
;
A
#
# COMPACT_ATOMS: atom_id res chain seq x y z
N TYR A 1 6.25 14.62 -22.85
CA TYR A 1 4.91 15.22 -22.74
C TYR A 1 3.73 14.24 -22.90
N GLY A 2 3.89 13.03 -23.44
CA GLY A 2 2.77 12.09 -23.66
C GLY A 2 2.17 11.47 -22.39
N PHE A 3 3.01 10.95 -21.49
CA PHE A 3 2.56 10.17 -20.32
C PHE A 3 1.68 10.96 -19.35
N GLN A 4 2.10 12.16 -18.96
CA GLN A 4 1.33 13.01 -18.07
C GLN A 4 -0.03 13.40 -18.66
N ARG A 5 -0.10 13.67 -19.97
CA ARG A 5 -1.36 13.96 -20.67
C ARG A 5 -2.27 12.73 -20.73
N ALA A 6 -1.72 11.54 -20.99
CA ALA A 6 -2.46 10.28 -20.94
C ALA A 6 -3.08 10.05 -19.55
N CYS A 7 -2.33 10.29 -18.47
CA CYS A 7 -2.85 10.16 -17.10
C CYS A 7 -4.00 11.13 -16.80
N GLN A 8 -4.00 12.35 -17.36
CA GLN A 8 -5.11 13.28 -17.11
C GLN A 8 -6.42 12.87 -17.78
N LEU A 9 -6.36 12.07 -18.86
CA LEU A 9 -7.53 11.64 -19.62
C LEU A 9 -7.98 10.22 -19.24
N ALA A 10 -7.08 9.41 -18.67
CA ALA A 10 -7.34 8.03 -18.26
C ALA A 10 -8.45 7.91 -17.20
N THR A 11 -9.16 6.79 -17.25
CA THR A 11 -10.09 6.30 -16.22
C THR A 11 -9.34 5.81 -14.98
N ALA A 12 -10.06 5.58 -13.88
CA ALA A 12 -9.45 5.05 -12.65
C ALA A 12 -8.75 3.70 -12.89
N LYS A 13 -9.37 2.77 -13.64
CA LYS A 13 -8.76 1.46 -13.96
C LYS A 13 -7.50 1.59 -14.81
N GLU A 14 -7.51 2.47 -15.81
CA GLU A 14 -6.34 2.72 -16.66
C GLU A 14 -5.19 3.36 -15.86
N LEU A 15 -5.50 4.24 -14.91
CA LEU A 15 -4.49 4.82 -14.01
C LEU A 15 -3.84 3.75 -13.11
N LEU A 16 -4.62 2.80 -12.60
CA LEU A 16 -4.06 1.65 -11.86
C LEU A 16 -3.15 0.81 -12.78
N ALA A 17 -3.58 0.52 -14.00
CA ALA A 17 -2.79 -0.26 -14.96
C ALA A 17 -1.49 0.45 -15.38
N LEU A 18 -1.54 1.76 -15.62
CA LEU A 18 -0.35 2.58 -15.92
C LEU A 18 0.65 2.57 -14.76
N SER A 19 0.15 2.70 -13.53
CA SER A 19 0.98 2.59 -12.33
C SER A 19 1.65 1.21 -12.22
N ASP A 20 0.87 0.14 -12.42
CA ASP A 20 1.36 -1.24 -12.28
C ASP A 20 2.44 -1.52 -13.34
N ALA A 21 2.25 -1.05 -14.57
CA ALA A 21 3.25 -1.13 -15.63
C ALA A 21 4.54 -0.35 -15.27
N ALA A 22 4.42 0.92 -14.89
CA ALA A 22 5.59 1.74 -14.54
C ALA A 22 6.40 1.16 -13.37
N ARG A 23 5.72 0.60 -12.36
CA ARG A 23 6.36 -0.09 -11.22
C ARG A 23 7.16 -1.30 -11.68
N LEU A 24 6.61 -2.13 -12.59
CA LEU A 24 7.31 -3.31 -13.12
C LEU A 24 8.57 -2.96 -13.91
N PHE A 25 8.62 -1.78 -14.53
CA PHE A 25 9.82 -1.26 -15.19
C PHE A 25 10.81 -0.56 -14.24
N GLY A 26 10.53 -0.52 -12.93
CA GLY A 26 11.39 0.10 -11.91
C GLY A 26 11.33 1.63 -11.88
N ASP A 27 10.44 2.25 -12.65
CA ASP A 27 10.26 3.70 -12.61
C ASP A 27 9.25 4.08 -11.52
N HIS A 28 9.75 4.16 -10.29
CA HIS A 28 8.91 4.50 -9.13
C HIS A 28 8.27 5.90 -9.24
N LYS A 29 8.88 6.84 -9.96
CA LYS A 29 8.30 8.19 -10.12
C LYS A 29 7.11 8.17 -11.08
N GLU A 30 7.24 7.46 -12.19
CA GLU A 30 6.15 7.29 -13.15
C GLU A 30 5.05 6.35 -12.62
N ALA A 31 5.37 5.47 -11.67
CA ALA A 31 4.36 4.66 -10.97
C ALA A 31 3.49 5.49 -10.01
N VAL A 32 4.07 6.46 -9.29
CA VAL A 32 3.35 7.25 -8.28
C VAL A 32 2.40 8.28 -8.91
N THR A 33 2.80 8.90 -10.02
CA THR A 33 2.04 9.96 -10.70
C THR A 33 0.57 9.59 -11.02
N PRO A 34 0.28 8.48 -11.72
CA PRO A 34 -1.09 8.09 -12.03
C PRO A 34 -1.91 7.78 -10.76
N LEU A 35 -1.31 7.23 -9.71
CA LEU A 35 -2.00 6.92 -8.45
C LEU A 35 -2.44 8.19 -7.72
N HIS A 36 -1.61 9.23 -7.67
CA HIS A 36 -2.00 10.52 -7.11
C HIS A 36 -3.10 11.20 -7.93
N ILE A 37 -3.02 11.14 -9.26
CA ILE A 37 -4.08 11.65 -10.14
C ILE A 37 -5.40 10.91 -9.88
N LEU A 38 -5.35 9.59 -9.74
CA LEU A 38 -6.51 8.76 -9.44
C LEU A 38 -7.15 9.18 -8.12
N ARG A 39 -6.38 9.23 -7.02
CA ARG A 39 -6.89 9.62 -5.71
C ARG A 39 -7.50 11.02 -5.68
N ARG A 40 -6.96 11.95 -6.49
CA ARG A 40 -7.50 13.32 -6.62
C ARG A 40 -8.81 13.35 -7.43
N ARG A 41 -8.89 12.62 -8.54
CA ARG A 41 -10.03 12.69 -9.49
C ARG A 41 -11.20 11.79 -9.10
N PHE A 42 -10.92 10.66 -8.46
CA PHE A 42 -11.89 9.63 -8.12
C PHE A 42 -11.94 9.42 -6.60
N ALA A 43 -11.87 10.49 -5.82
CA ALA A 43 -11.88 10.43 -4.36
C ALA A 43 -13.08 9.64 -3.82
N SER A 44 -12.89 8.97 -2.67
CA SER A 44 -13.91 8.14 -2.00
C SER A 44 -14.42 6.93 -2.80
N THR A 45 -13.76 6.56 -3.90
CA THR A 45 -14.06 5.32 -4.64
C THR A 45 -13.17 4.16 -4.17
N THR A 46 -13.60 2.93 -4.45
CA THR A 46 -12.80 1.73 -4.21
C THR A 46 -11.48 1.74 -4.99
N ASP A 47 -11.47 2.33 -6.18
CA ASP A 47 -10.25 2.51 -6.98
C ASP A 47 -9.28 3.49 -6.31
N ALA A 48 -9.77 4.58 -5.69
CA ALA A 48 -8.93 5.50 -4.93
C ALA A 48 -8.28 4.84 -3.72
N SER A 49 -9.02 3.98 -3.03
CA SER A 49 -8.45 3.18 -1.95
C SER A 49 -7.43 2.18 -2.48
N ALA A 50 -7.73 1.47 -3.58
CA ALA A 50 -6.77 0.58 -4.23
C ALA A 50 -5.49 1.30 -4.68
N ALA A 51 -5.59 2.59 -5.03
CA ALA A 51 -4.43 3.44 -5.32
C ALA A 51 -3.59 3.75 -4.07
N ALA A 52 -4.19 3.91 -2.87
CA ALA A 52 -3.42 4.03 -1.63
C ALA A 52 -2.61 2.76 -1.35
N PHE A 53 -3.21 1.58 -1.52
CA PHE A 53 -2.47 0.33 -1.36
C PHE A 53 -1.26 0.24 -2.32
N ARG A 54 -1.44 0.60 -3.60
CA ARG A 54 -0.36 0.63 -4.60
C ARG A 54 0.71 1.68 -4.30
N LEU A 55 0.34 2.86 -3.80
CA LEU A 55 1.31 3.87 -3.34
C LEU A 55 2.16 3.30 -2.19
N GLY A 56 1.55 2.53 -1.30
CA GLY A 56 2.25 1.77 -0.27
C GLY A 56 3.27 0.80 -0.84
N LEU A 57 2.90 0.01 -1.84
CA LEU A 57 3.83 -0.92 -2.51
C LEU A 57 5.01 -0.20 -3.17
N VAL A 58 4.75 0.86 -3.93
CA VAL A 58 5.83 1.63 -4.60
C VAL A 58 6.75 2.29 -3.58
N ALA A 59 6.21 2.80 -2.46
CA ALA A 59 7.03 3.33 -1.37
C ALA A 59 7.83 2.22 -0.67
N PHE A 60 7.25 1.03 -0.48
CA PHE A 60 7.93 -0.10 0.15
C PHE A 60 9.13 -0.61 -0.65
N GLU A 61 9.05 -0.54 -1.98
CA GLU A 61 10.15 -0.91 -2.90
C GLU A 61 11.30 0.13 -2.90
N ARG A 62 11.08 1.33 -2.38
CA ARG A 62 12.09 2.39 -2.27
C ARG A 62 12.82 2.30 -0.93
N LYS A 63 14.16 2.20 -0.98
CA LYS A 63 14.99 2.30 0.23
C LYS A 63 14.67 3.58 1.00
N HIS A 64 14.54 3.47 2.33
CA HIS A 64 14.22 4.56 3.27
C HIS A 64 12.79 5.15 3.21
N ALA A 65 11.87 4.61 2.40
CA ALA A 65 10.49 5.10 2.33
C ALA A 65 9.47 4.22 3.09
N TYR A 66 9.94 3.36 4.00
CA TYR A 66 9.06 2.45 4.76
C TYR A 66 8.01 3.17 5.63
N ALA A 67 8.35 4.31 6.23
CA ALA A 67 7.38 5.12 6.96
C ALA A 67 6.32 5.76 6.03
N GLU A 68 6.67 6.05 4.77
CA GLU A 68 5.70 6.46 3.76
C GLU A 68 4.79 5.29 3.36
N ALA A 69 5.36 4.12 3.14
CA ALA A 69 4.61 2.90 2.84
C ALA A 69 3.58 2.59 3.93
N ALA A 70 3.99 2.63 5.20
CA ALA A 70 3.11 2.42 6.35
C ALA A 70 1.88 3.35 6.33
N ARG A 71 2.10 4.66 6.13
CA ARG A 71 1.01 5.65 6.04
C ARG A 71 0.02 5.32 4.92
N TRP A 72 0.50 4.86 3.77
CA TRP A 72 -0.36 4.49 2.65
C TRP A 72 -1.19 3.24 2.92
N PHE A 73 -0.63 2.22 3.56
CA PHE A 73 -1.38 1.03 3.97
C PHE A 73 -2.45 1.36 5.02
N GLU A 74 -2.14 2.22 6.00
CA GLU A 74 -3.13 2.72 6.96
C GLU A 74 -4.30 3.45 6.29
N ILE A 75 -4.01 4.28 5.28
CA ILE A 75 -5.04 4.98 4.50
C ILE A 75 -5.96 3.95 3.83
N TYR A 76 -5.41 2.92 3.18
CA TYR A 76 -6.22 1.85 2.58
C TYR A 76 -7.09 1.16 3.64
N MET A 77 -6.51 0.78 4.79
CA MET A 77 -7.23 0.06 5.83
C MET A 77 -8.39 0.88 6.42
N ARG A 78 -8.20 2.19 6.59
CA ARG A 78 -9.25 3.11 7.06
C ARG A 78 -10.35 3.29 6.02
N GLU A 79 -9.99 3.43 4.75
CA GLU A 79 -10.97 3.65 3.68
C GLU A 79 -11.74 2.36 3.34
N GLN A 80 -11.11 1.19 3.49
CA GLN A 80 -11.69 -0.10 3.20
C GLN A 80 -11.50 -1.10 4.33
N PRO A 81 -12.20 -0.92 5.48
CA PRO A 81 -12.07 -1.78 6.66
C PRO A 81 -12.46 -3.25 6.43
N SER A 82 -13.22 -3.53 5.37
CA SER A 82 -13.61 -4.87 4.90
C SER A 82 -13.18 -5.12 3.45
N GLY A 83 -12.18 -4.38 2.96
CA GLY A 83 -11.67 -4.49 1.60
C GLY A 83 -10.94 -5.81 1.34
N PRO A 84 -10.86 -6.24 0.07
CA PRO A 84 -10.25 -7.52 -0.31
C PRO A 84 -8.74 -7.59 -0.01
N LEU A 85 -8.04 -6.44 0.05
CA LEU A 85 -6.59 -6.39 0.32
C LEU A 85 -6.28 -6.16 1.81
N MET A 86 -7.26 -6.30 2.70
CA MET A 86 -7.06 -6.01 4.13
C MET A 86 -5.95 -6.87 4.74
N GLY A 87 -5.92 -8.17 4.45
CA GLY A 87 -4.88 -9.07 4.94
C GLY A 87 -3.48 -8.66 4.45
N ASP A 88 -3.36 -8.34 3.16
CA ASP A 88 -2.11 -7.84 2.57
C ASP A 88 -1.69 -6.48 3.12
N ALA A 89 -2.65 -5.58 3.35
CA ALA A 89 -2.38 -4.26 3.91
C ALA A 89 -1.82 -4.36 5.32
N PHE A 90 -2.40 -5.22 6.18
CA PHE A 90 -1.81 -5.53 7.49
C PHE A 90 -0.39 -6.11 7.35
N GLY A 91 -0.23 -7.15 6.52
CA GLY A 91 1.05 -7.79 6.23
C GLY A 91 2.17 -6.79 5.93
N ARG A 92 1.92 -5.96 4.92
CA ARG A 92 2.87 -4.95 4.45
C ARG A 92 3.06 -3.80 5.44
N LEU A 93 2.04 -3.42 6.19
CA LEU A 93 2.14 -2.38 7.22
C LEU A 93 3.07 -2.80 8.37
N MET A 94 2.93 -4.04 8.85
CA MET A 94 3.80 -4.57 9.90
C MET A 94 5.27 -4.60 9.45
N GLN A 95 5.52 -5.12 8.25
CA GLN A 95 6.83 -5.12 7.61
C GLN A 95 7.41 -3.70 7.50
N ALA A 96 6.60 -2.76 6.97
CA ALA A 96 7.03 -1.40 6.73
C ALA A 96 7.42 -0.71 8.06
N ARG A 97 6.62 -0.91 9.11
CA ARG A 97 6.92 -0.32 10.42
C ARG A 97 8.17 -0.92 11.06
N ALA A 98 8.31 -2.24 11.04
CA ALA A 98 9.51 -2.92 11.50
C ALA A 98 10.78 -2.39 10.79
N LEU A 99 10.73 -2.28 9.46
CA LEU A 99 11.85 -1.76 8.65
C LEU A 99 12.10 -0.26 8.85
N SER A 100 11.09 0.50 9.26
CA SER A 100 11.24 1.92 9.61
C SER A 100 11.73 2.16 11.05
N GLY A 101 11.85 1.11 11.86
CA GLY A 101 12.22 1.19 13.27
C GLY A 101 11.06 1.42 14.25
N ASP A 102 9.82 1.51 13.77
CA ASP A 102 8.61 1.66 14.59
C ASP A 102 8.11 0.28 15.08
N VAL A 103 8.92 -0.35 15.93
CA VAL A 103 8.70 -1.72 16.39
C VAL A 103 7.44 -1.85 17.23
N ASP A 104 7.13 -0.86 18.08
CA ASP A 104 5.94 -0.88 18.94
C ASP A 104 4.65 -0.94 18.12
N ARG A 105 4.54 -0.08 17.09
CA ARG A 105 3.40 -0.10 16.17
C ARG A 105 3.40 -1.33 15.28
N ALA A 106 4.55 -1.90 14.93
CA ALA A 106 4.61 -3.17 14.22
C ALA A 106 4.02 -4.32 15.06
N ARG A 107 4.37 -4.40 16.35
CA ARG A 107 3.82 -5.39 17.30
C ARG A 107 2.32 -5.23 17.50
N GLU A 108 1.84 -4.00 17.69
CA GLU A 108 0.40 -3.72 17.80
C GLU A 108 -0.38 -4.29 16.61
N HIS A 109 0.12 -4.06 15.39
CA HIS A 109 -0.56 -4.53 14.19
C HIS A 109 -0.36 -6.02 13.92
N ALA A 110 0.71 -6.63 14.41
CA ALA A 110 0.89 -8.08 14.42
C ALA A 110 -0.15 -8.79 15.30
N GLN A 111 -0.46 -8.24 16.46
CA GLN A 111 -1.54 -8.76 17.30
C GLN A 111 -2.90 -8.64 16.60
N GLN A 112 -3.20 -7.47 16.02
CA GLN A 112 -4.46 -7.25 15.29
C GLN A 112 -4.58 -8.16 14.06
N TYR A 113 -3.49 -8.36 13.31
CA TYR A 113 -3.46 -9.27 12.18
C TYR A 113 -3.75 -10.69 12.62
N LEU A 114 -3.07 -11.22 13.64
CA LEU A 114 -3.30 -12.59 14.12
C LEU A 114 -4.69 -12.79 14.71
N HIS A 115 -5.28 -11.76 15.31
CA HIS A 115 -6.67 -11.81 15.77
C HIS A 115 -7.65 -11.97 14.60
N ARG A 116 -7.41 -11.27 13.49
CA ARG A 116 -8.32 -11.24 12.33
C ARG A 116 -8.04 -12.34 11.30
N PHE A 117 -6.78 -12.73 11.14
CA PHE A 117 -6.26 -13.65 10.13
C PHE A 117 -5.25 -14.63 10.77
N PRO A 118 -5.68 -15.48 11.72
CA PRO A 118 -4.78 -16.32 12.52
C PRO A 118 -3.92 -17.30 11.71
N GLU A 119 -4.42 -17.69 10.53
CA GLU A 119 -3.77 -18.60 9.57
C GLU A 119 -3.50 -17.92 8.21
N GLY A 120 -3.57 -16.59 8.16
CA GLY A 120 -3.33 -15.86 6.91
C GLY A 120 -1.86 -15.89 6.48
N PRO A 121 -1.54 -15.45 5.25
CA PRO A 121 -0.20 -15.57 4.66
C PRO A 121 0.94 -14.90 5.46
N TYR A 122 0.66 -13.86 6.23
CA TYR A 122 1.63 -13.15 7.07
C TYR A 122 1.66 -13.61 8.53
N ALA A 123 0.98 -14.71 8.90
CA ALA A 123 0.87 -15.14 10.30
C ALA A 123 2.21 -15.53 10.92
N LEU A 124 3.08 -16.21 10.15
CA LEU A 124 4.42 -16.55 10.60
C LEU A 124 5.25 -15.29 10.91
N GLU A 125 5.17 -14.31 10.04
CA GLU A 125 5.90 -13.05 10.19
C GLU A 125 5.37 -12.20 11.34
N ALA A 126 4.05 -12.12 11.50
CA ALA A 126 3.42 -11.48 12.65
C ALA A 126 3.89 -12.10 13.98
N ARG A 127 3.94 -13.44 14.06
CA ARG A 127 4.50 -14.14 15.25
C ARG A 127 5.97 -13.82 15.46
N GLY A 128 6.75 -13.74 14.38
CA GLY A 128 8.15 -13.32 14.40
C GLY A 128 8.33 -11.95 15.05
N ILE A 129 7.58 -10.94 14.60
CA ILE A 129 7.63 -9.57 15.15
C ILE A 129 7.30 -9.53 16.65
N LEU A 130 6.39 -10.38 17.12
CA LEU A 130 6.01 -10.44 18.54
C LEU A 130 7.06 -11.12 19.43
N SER A 131 7.98 -11.88 18.83
CA SER A 131 9.05 -12.60 19.52
C SER A 131 10.38 -11.84 19.61
N TRP A 132 10.47 -10.66 18.98
CA TRP A 132 11.64 -9.78 19.06
C TRP A 132 11.80 -9.15 20.45
#